data_AF-A0ABD1JCW6-F1
#
_entry.id   AF-A0ABD1JCW6-F1
#
_cell.length_a   1.000
_cell.length_b   1.000
_cell.length_c   1.000
_cell.angle_alpha   90.00
_cell.angle_beta   90.00
_cell.angle_gamma   90.00
#
_symmetry.space_group_name_H-M   'P 1'
#
loop_
_entity.id
_entity.type
_entity.pdbx_description
1 polymer ?
#
loop_
_entity_poly.entity_id
_entity_poly.type
_entity_poly.pdbx_seq_one_letter_code
_entity_poly.pdbx_strand_id
1 'polypeptide(L)'
;MEEDRRGDQTFDGPQPYNYEPKRWERRQGNGLGDRGRNDGQRREVELWSLNNAWRIGQNSWCSCGHCEAMPSAEESMCCRELEAYWSLVQQLVPFSNLSCLTQHPGFDACCLNPFSLQVAYLAFRQEYGPLQASRPE
;
A
#
# COMPACT_ATOMS: atom_id res chain seq x y z
N MET A 1 -56.51 -16.46 -34.70
CA MET A 1 -55.49 -15.42 -34.97
C MET A 1 -55.49 -14.51 -33.74
N GLU A 2 -55.01 -14.96 -32.57
CA GLU A 2 -53.64 -15.42 -32.27
C GLU A 2 -52.61 -14.36 -32.63
N GLU A 3 -52.20 -13.57 -31.65
CA GLU A 3 -50.81 -13.12 -31.52
C GLU A 3 -50.48 -12.76 -30.06
N ASP A 4 -49.59 -13.59 -29.51
CA ASP A 4 -48.87 -13.49 -28.25
C ASP A 4 -48.00 -12.22 -28.23
N ARG A 5 -48.23 -11.29 -27.29
CA ARG A 5 -47.24 -10.25 -26.94
C ARG A 5 -47.06 -10.20 -25.44
N ARG A 6 -46.12 -11.04 -25.01
CA ARG A 6 -45.41 -11.00 -23.73
C ARG A 6 -45.12 -9.54 -23.36
N GLY A 7 -45.61 -9.13 -22.19
CA GLY A 7 -45.30 -7.84 -21.61
C GLY A 7 -43.79 -7.70 -21.47
N ASP A 8 -43.24 -6.74 -22.19
CA ASP A 8 -41.84 -6.32 -22.10
C ASP A 8 -41.63 -5.67 -20.73
N GLN A 9 -41.29 -6.50 -19.73
CA GLN A 9 -40.82 -6.00 -18.45
C GLN A 9 -39.42 -5.44 -18.67
N THR A 10 -39.35 -4.17 -19.06
CA THR A 10 -38.11 -3.42 -19.09
C THR A 10 -37.56 -3.40 -17.66
N PHE A 11 -36.51 -4.18 -17.43
CA PHE A 11 -35.83 -4.27 -16.15
C PHE A 11 -35.20 -2.92 -15.79
N ASP A 12 -35.86 -2.16 -14.91
CA ASP A 12 -35.40 -0.89 -14.33
C ASP A 12 -34.36 -1.11 -13.21
N GLY A 13 -33.48 -2.08 -13.43
CA GLY A 13 -32.35 -2.38 -12.56
C GLY A 13 -31.06 -1.77 -13.11
N PRO A 14 -30.03 -1.63 -12.26
CA PRO A 14 -28.74 -1.12 -12.70
C PRO A 14 -28.21 -1.96 -13.85
N GLN A 15 -28.06 -1.32 -15.02
CA GLN A 15 -27.48 -1.94 -16.21
C GLN A 15 -26.02 -2.30 -15.93
N PRO A 16 -25.51 -3.42 -16.51
CA PRO A 16 -24.09 -3.73 -16.45
C PRO A 16 -23.27 -2.52 -16.88
N TYR A 17 -22.19 -2.23 -16.16
CA TYR A 17 -21.23 -1.15 -16.46
C TYR A 17 -21.71 0.29 -16.25
N ASN A 18 -22.92 0.51 -15.72
CA ASN A 18 -23.44 1.88 -15.51
C ASN A 18 -22.77 2.64 -14.35
N TYR A 19 -21.95 1.95 -13.54
CA TYR A 19 -21.10 2.53 -12.48
C TYR A 19 -19.61 2.50 -12.83
N GLU A 20 -19.24 2.08 -14.03
CA GLU A 20 -17.84 2.19 -14.44
C GLU A 20 -17.50 3.68 -14.67
N PRO A 21 -16.46 4.21 -14.03
CA PRO A 21 -16.04 5.58 -14.26
C PRO A 21 -15.71 5.73 -15.75
N LYS A 22 -16.31 6.74 -16.40
CA LYS A 22 -16.00 7.07 -17.79
C LYS A 22 -14.50 7.18 -17.92
N ARG A 23 -13.90 6.30 -18.72
CA ARG A 23 -12.47 6.36 -19.05
C ARG A 23 -12.19 7.79 -19.46
N TRP A 24 -11.48 8.52 -18.61
CA TRP A 24 -11.17 9.93 -18.81
C TRP A 24 -10.69 10.09 -20.25
N GLU A 25 -11.43 10.86 -21.05
CA GLU A 25 -11.00 11.12 -22.42
C GLU A 25 -9.67 11.85 -22.31
N ARG A 26 -8.61 11.18 -22.73
CA ARG A 26 -7.31 11.80 -22.93
C ARG A 26 -7.56 13.04 -23.77
N ARG A 27 -7.47 14.22 -23.16
CA ARG A 27 -7.28 15.46 -23.91
C ARG A 27 -6.17 15.18 -24.90
N GLN A 28 -6.46 15.32 -26.19
CA GLN A 28 -5.49 15.23 -27.26
C GLN A 28 -4.55 16.44 -27.13
N GLY A 29 -3.61 16.34 -26.19
CA GLY A 29 -2.48 17.24 -26.04
C GLY A 29 -1.24 16.47 -26.50
N ASN A 30 -0.51 17.07 -27.44
CA ASN A 30 0.71 16.58 -28.07
C ASN A 30 1.53 15.59 -27.24
N GLY A 31 1.88 14.47 -27.88
CA GLY A 31 2.75 13.45 -27.34
C GLY A 31 4.12 14.00 -26.93
N LEU A 32 4.32 14.08 -25.62
CA LEU A 32 5.63 14.03 -24.98
C LEU A 32 5.50 12.96 -23.90
N GLY A 33 6.28 11.90 -24.05
CA GLY A 33 6.12 10.65 -23.31
C GLY A 33 6.08 10.85 -21.80
N ASP A 34 5.08 10.24 -21.17
CA ASP A 34 5.02 9.98 -19.73
C ASP A 34 6.05 8.91 -19.33
N ARG A 35 7.33 9.20 -19.61
CA ARG A 35 8.50 8.38 -19.24
C ARG A 35 9.34 9.09 -18.17
N GLY A 36 8.73 9.94 -17.35
CA GLY A 36 9.47 10.84 -16.45
C GLY A 36 9.14 10.73 -14.97
N ARG A 37 8.01 10.14 -14.57
CA ARG A 37 7.61 10.09 -13.15
C ARG A 37 8.35 9.05 -12.32
N ASN A 38 8.76 7.93 -12.91
CA ASN A 38 9.36 6.81 -12.18
C ASN A 38 10.88 7.00 -11.94
N ASP A 39 11.58 7.67 -12.86
CA ASP A 39 13.04 7.83 -12.83
C ASP A 39 13.54 8.70 -11.66
N GLY A 40 12.73 9.68 -11.23
CA GLY A 40 13.10 10.56 -10.12
C GLY A 40 13.09 9.84 -8.76
N GLN A 41 12.01 9.11 -8.47
CA GLN A 41 11.84 8.39 -7.22
C GLN A 41 12.85 7.24 -7.09
N ARG A 42 13.14 6.52 -8.18
CA ARG A 42 14.16 5.47 -8.20
C ARG A 42 15.56 6.00 -7.89
N ARG A 43 15.90 7.18 -8.43
CA ARG A 43 17.19 7.85 -8.14
C ARG A 43 17.29 8.32 -6.69
N GLU A 44 16.20 8.79 -6.10
CA GLU A 44 16.18 9.22 -4.70
C GLU A 44 16.47 8.06 -3.74
N VAL A 45 15.84 6.90 -3.97
CA VAL A 45 16.10 5.67 -3.21
C VAL A 45 17.55 5.22 -3.37
N GLU A 46 18.07 5.16 -4.61
CA GLU A 46 19.47 4.79 -4.85
C GLU A 46 20.46 5.72 -4.13
N LEU A 47 20.22 7.03 -4.15
CA LEU A 47 21.04 8.03 -3.44
C LEU A 47 20.96 7.84 -1.92
N TRP A 48 19.77 7.58 -1.38
CA TRP A 48 19.60 7.31 0.04
C TRP A 48 20.36 6.04 0.46
N SER A 49 20.28 4.97 -0.34
CA SER A 49 20.98 3.72 -0.11
C SER A 49 22.50 3.88 -0.12
N LEU A 50 23.04 4.66 -1.07
CA LEU A 50 24.47 4.97 -1.13
C LEU A 50 24.94 5.77 0.10
N ASN A 51 24.17 6.79 0.50
CA ASN A 51 24.49 7.62 1.67
C ASN A 51 24.39 6.84 3.00
N ASN A 52 23.61 5.76 3.03
CA ASN A 52 23.37 4.93 4.22
C ASN A 52 24.01 3.54 4.12
N ALA A 53 24.91 3.29 3.17
CA ALA A 53 25.60 2.01 3.02
C ALA A 53 26.35 1.58 4.29
N TRP A 54 26.77 2.54 5.11
CA TRP A 54 27.42 2.30 6.41
C TRP A 54 26.52 1.60 7.44
N ARG A 55 25.20 1.54 7.22
CA ARG A 55 24.25 0.87 8.13
C ARG A 55 24.18 -0.64 7.93
N ILE A 56 24.65 -1.14 6.79
CA ILE A 56 24.58 -2.56 6.41
C ILE A 56 25.36 -3.42 7.42
N GLY A 57 24.77 -4.52 7.86
CA GLY A 57 25.45 -5.48 8.74
C GLY A 57 25.68 -5.01 10.19
N GLN A 58 25.12 -3.87 10.61
CA GLN A 58 25.16 -3.39 11.99
C GLN A 58 23.86 -2.71 12.42
N ASN A 59 23.71 -2.44 13.71
CA ASN A 59 22.53 -1.79 14.29
C ASN A 59 22.85 -0.59 15.21
N SER A 60 24.07 -0.04 15.12
CA SER A 60 24.50 1.11 15.92
C SER A 60 23.71 2.40 15.64
N TRP A 61 23.04 2.47 14.49
CA TRP A 61 22.14 3.55 14.09
C TRP A 61 20.73 3.44 14.69
N CYS A 62 20.38 2.30 15.28
CA CYS A 62 19.06 2.08 15.85
C CYS A 62 18.86 2.88 17.13
N SER A 63 17.78 3.66 17.18
CA SER A 63 17.37 4.43 18.37
C SER A 63 16.21 3.80 19.15
N CYS A 64 15.53 2.79 18.60
CA CYS A 64 14.45 2.08 19.29
C CYS A 64 14.93 0.84 20.08
N GLY A 65 16.15 0.37 19.84
CA GLY A 65 16.74 -0.80 20.51
C GLY A 65 16.21 -2.17 20.06
N HIS A 66 15.39 -2.24 19.01
CA HIS A 66 14.77 -3.48 18.52
C HIS A 66 15.09 -3.81 17.05
N CYS A 67 15.93 -3.01 16.38
CA CYS A 67 16.33 -3.30 14.99
C CYS A 67 17.46 -4.33 14.95
N GLU A 68 17.44 -5.14 13.88
CA GLU A 68 18.48 -6.11 13.57
C GLU A 68 19.36 -5.63 12.41
N ALA A 69 20.52 -6.25 12.26
CA ALA A 69 21.43 -5.97 11.16
C ALA A 69 20.84 -6.53 9.85
N MET A 70 20.66 -5.66 8.86
CA MET A 70 20.07 -6.04 7.56
C MET A 70 21.13 -6.10 6.45
N PRO A 71 20.89 -6.89 5.39
CA PRO A 71 21.83 -7.05 4.28
C PRO A 71 21.83 -5.85 3.32
N SER A 72 20.80 -5.00 3.35
CA SER A 72 20.71 -3.80 2.52
C SER A 72 20.52 -2.53 3.35
N ALA A 73 20.92 -1.39 2.77
CA ALA A 73 20.72 -0.08 3.40
C ALA A 73 19.22 0.24 3.50
N GLU A 74 18.43 -0.09 2.47
CA GLU A 74 16.99 0.16 2.36
C GLU A 74 16.19 -0.49 3.49
N GLU A 75 16.63 -1.68 3.91
CA GLU A 75 16.04 -2.40 5.04
C GLU A 75 16.55 -1.89 6.40
N SER A 76 17.63 -1.11 6.43
CA SER A 76 18.27 -0.58 7.65
C SER A 76 17.63 0.72 8.14
N MET A 77 16.31 0.70 8.32
CA MET A 77 15.50 1.85 8.76
C MET A 77 14.96 1.68 10.18
N CYS A 78 15.11 2.69 11.02
CA CYS A 78 14.59 2.64 12.39
C CYS A 78 13.15 3.14 12.40
N CYS A 79 12.26 2.47 13.13
CA CYS A 79 10.88 2.94 13.27
C CYS A 79 10.79 4.39 13.78
N ARG A 80 11.78 4.86 14.54
CA ARG A 80 11.90 6.23 15.08
C ARG A 80 12.22 7.31 14.03
N GLU A 81 12.75 6.93 12.88
CA GLU A 81 13.08 7.88 11.80
C GLU A 81 11.83 8.31 11.00
N LEU A 82 10.71 7.61 11.20
CA LEU A 82 9.44 7.85 10.51
C LEU A 82 8.56 8.84 11.30
N GLU A 83 8.88 10.13 11.24
CA GLU A 83 8.20 11.18 12.02
C GLU A 83 6.68 11.26 11.78
N ALA A 84 6.26 11.12 10.53
CA ALA A 84 4.84 11.12 10.16
C ALA A 84 4.05 10.01 10.88
N TYR A 85 4.68 8.85 11.06
CA TYR A 85 4.07 7.72 11.76
C TYR A 85 3.93 7.99 13.26
N TRP A 86 4.97 8.50 13.92
CA TRP A 86 4.91 8.81 15.35
C TRP A 86 3.92 9.92 15.68
N SER A 87 3.76 10.87 14.78
CA SER A 87 2.75 11.92 14.90
C SER A 87 1.34 11.32 14.98
N LEU A 88 1.05 10.29 14.17
CA LEU A 88 -0.24 9.59 14.19
C LEU A 88 -0.42 8.77 15.49
N VAL A 89 0.62 8.05 15.92
CA VAL A 89 0.56 7.24 17.15
C VAL A 89 0.27 8.09 18.39
N GLN A 90 0.95 9.25 18.50
CA GLN A 90 0.74 10.18 19.60
C GLN A 90 -0.69 10.75 19.65
N GLN A 91 -1.35 10.89 18.50
CA GLN A 91 -2.73 11.36 18.42
C GLN A 91 -3.74 10.30 18.83
N LEU A 92 -3.48 9.03 18.51
CA LEU A 92 -4.44 7.93 18.72
C LEU A 92 -4.32 7.29 20.11
N VAL A 93 -3.13 7.33 20.72
CA VAL A 93 -2.87 6.71 22.02
C VAL A 93 -2.33 7.77 22.98
N PRO A 94 -3.17 8.32 23.89
CA PRO A 94 -2.73 9.31 24.87
C PRO A 94 -1.80 8.75 25.95
N PHE A 95 -1.58 7.43 25.94
CA PHE A 95 -0.77 6.71 26.90
C PHE A 95 0.50 6.16 26.25
N SER A 96 1.61 6.43 26.92
CA SER A 96 2.78 5.56 27.10
C SER A 96 4.06 5.94 26.38
N ASN A 97 5.15 5.76 27.14
CA ASN A 97 6.54 5.82 26.74
C ASN A 97 6.88 4.70 25.74
N LEU A 98 6.24 4.70 24.56
CA LEU A 98 6.52 3.73 23.51
C LEU A 98 7.95 3.96 23.03
N SER A 99 8.80 2.95 23.23
CA SER A 99 10.20 2.98 22.78
C SER A 99 10.35 2.50 21.33
N CYS A 100 9.46 1.61 20.90
CA CYS A 100 9.46 0.97 19.58
C CYS A 100 8.04 0.79 19.04
N LEU A 101 7.91 0.78 17.71
CA LEU A 101 6.66 0.51 16.98
C LEU A 101 6.01 -0.81 17.39
N THR A 102 6.83 -1.85 17.59
CA THR A 102 6.35 -3.20 17.90
C THR A 102 5.66 -3.30 19.26
N GLN A 103 5.87 -2.33 20.15
CA GLN A 103 5.21 -2.24 21.45
C GLN A 103 3.83 -1.57 21.39
N HIS A 104 3.45 -1.03 20.23
CA HIS A 104 2.15 -0.42 20.06
C HIS A 104 1.04 -1.46 20.27
N PRO A 105 -0.01 -1.17 21.06
CA PRO A 105 -1.05 -2.16 21.41
C PRO A 105 -1.79 -2.71 20.18
N GLY A 106 -1.90 -1.92 19.11
CA GLY A 106 -2.49 -2.37 17.85
C GLY A 106 -1.55 -3.18 16.95
N PHE A 107 -0.25 -3.25 17.23
CA PHE A 107 0.70 -3.93 16.35
C PHE A 107 0.45 -5.44 16.30
N ASP A 108 0.25 -6.06 17.46
CA ASP A 108 -0.04 -7.50 17.54
C ASP A 108 -1.36 -7.84 16.84
N ALA A 109 -2.43 -7.11 17.18
CA ALA A 109 -3.77 -7.36 16.66
C ALA A 109 -3.89 -7.12 15.14
N CYS A 110 -3.16 -6.15 14.58
CA CYS A 110 -3.28 -5.78 13.17
C CYS A 110 -2.22 -6.40 12.27
N CYS A 111 -0.98 -6.53 12.73
CA CYS A 111 0.17 -6.91 11.89
C CYS A 111 0.65 -8.35 12.13
N LEU A 112 0.44 -8.92 13.33
CA LEU A 112 0.90 -10.28 13.66
C LEU A 112 -0.23 -11.31 13.67
N ASN A 113 -1.48 -10.89 13.91
CA ASN A 113 -2.62 -11.80 13.96
C ASN A 113 -2.97 -12.35 12.57
N PRO A 114 -2.85 -13.68 12.34
CA PRO A 114 -3.10 -14.29 11.03
C PRO A 114 -4.55 -14.15 10.57
N PHE A 115 -5.52 -14.14 11.50
CA PHE A 115 -6.93 -13.97 11.16
C PHE A 115 -7.22 -12.53 10.67
N SER A 116 -6.62 -11.53 11.32
CA SER A 116 -6.70 -10.13 10.87
C SER A 116 -6.11 -9.97 9.47
N LEU A 117 -4.93 -10.56 9.21
CA LEU A 117 -4.29 -10.54 7.90
C LEU A 117 -5.12 -11.28 6.84
N GLN A 118 -5.74 -12.40 7.18
CA GLN A 118 -6.60 -13.15 6.27
C GLN A 118 -7.85 -12.35 5.87
N VAL A 119 -8.49 -11.68 6.84
CA VAL A 119 -9.64 -10.81 6.56
C VAL A 119 -9.23 -9.64 5.67
N ALA A 120 -8.11 -8.98 5.98
CA ALA A 120 -7.57 -7.90 5.16
C ALA A 120 -7.26 -8.36 3.73
N TYR A 121 -6.68 -9.55 3.59
CA TYR A 121 -6.40 -10.16 2.28
C TYR A 121 -7.66 -10.47 1.47
N LEU A 122 -8.69 -11.05 2.11
CA LEU A 122 -9.96 -11.34 1.44
C LEU A 122 -10.67 -10.06 0.99
N ALA A 123 -10.68 -9.04 1.85
CA ALA A 123 -11.23 -7.72 1.52
C ALA A 123 -10.49 -7.10 0.31
N PHE A 124 -9.15 -7.12 0.34
CA PHE A 124 -8.34 -6.65 -0.78
C PHE A 124 -8.67 -7.39 -2.08
N ARG A 125 -8.80 -8.71 -2.04
CA ARG A 125 -9.15 -9.51 -3.22
C ARG A 125 -10.54 -9.22 -3.78
N GLN A 126 -11.49 -8.90 -2.92
CA GLN A 126 -12.84 -8.56 -3.34
C GLN A 126 -12.85 -7.23 -4.10
N GLU A 127 -12.01 -6.27 -3.71
CA GLU A 127 -11.94 -4.94 -4.30
C GLU A 127 -11.06 -4.90 -5.56
N TYR A 128 -9.90 -5.57 -5.54
CA TYR A 128 -8.88 -5.46 -6.59
C TYR A 128 -8.73 -6.72 -7.46
N GLY A 129 -9.43 -7.80 -7.12
CA GLY A 129 -9.31 -9.09 -7.81
C GLY A 129 -8.11 -9.93 -7.32
N PRO A 130 -7.76 -11.01 -8.05
CA PRO A 130 -6.64 -11.86 -7.66
C PRO A 130 -5.31 -11.10 -7.72
N LEU A 131 -4.42 -11.38 -6.76
CA LEU A 131 -3.04 -10.90 -6.82
C LEU A 131 -2.42 -11.35 -8.15
N GLN A 132 -1.97 -10.41 -8.97
CA GLN A 132 -1.13 -10.75 -10.11
C GLN A 132 0.20 -11.23 -9.53
N ALA A 133 0.37 -12.55 -9.43
CA ALA A 133 1.67 -13.14 -9.16
C ALA A 133 2.62 -12.56 -10.20
N SER A 134 3.73 -11.97 -9.74
CA SER A 134 4.79 -11.49 -10.61
C SER A 134 5.12 -12.60 -11.62
N ARG A 135 5.05 -12.25 -12.90
CA ARG A 135 5.30 -13.17 -14.01
C ARG A 135 6.63 -13.89 -13.74
N PRO A 136 6.67 -15.23 -13.67
CA PRO A 136 7.94 -15.93 -13.57
C PRO A 136 8.79 -15.56 -14.78
N GLU A 137 10.07 -15.27 -14.54
CA GLU A 137 11.08 -14.97 -15.57
C GLU A 137 11.25 -16.12 -16.57
#